data_AF-A0A972WJI2-F1
#
_entry.id   AF-A0A972WJI2-F1
#
_cell.length_a   1.000
_cell.length_b   1.000
_cell.length_c   1.000
_cell.angle_alpha   90.00
_cell.angle_beta   90.00
_cell.angle_gamma   90.00
#
_symmetry.space_group_name_H-M   'P 1'
#
loop_
_entity.id
_entity.type
_entity.pdbx_description
1 polymer ?
#
loop_
_entity_poly.entity_id
_entity_poly.type
_entity_poly.pdbx_seq_one_letter_code
_entity_poly.pdbx_strand_id
1 'polypeptide(L)'
;MGYRDLVASATASVLMGFLYVSPTLAAPQILAVLETDVGVPFVCNEGICKAQLSTYCLQRERPAPAMGAVYLPAVAEDFTLTVNADGSNPIDLPASSHVSFIESRGFMSVAAVILEKDLLKLGGTNAVIKVAANASMLPEPVANDPNPLTEQEIAFATGSLRQQGTAIADRTQQASAARLLARVMQSLPLQGPVYEGAGDTIWKKGIGDEMPSDPVRRGGFTRARDAYKDCFSGGPSNAFGGVRRCLEYKHDDLIRDINIDYWDSRVSS
;
A
#
# COMPACT_ATOMS: atom_id res chain seq x y z
N MET A 1 49.56 -28.47 67.26
CA MET A 1 49.41 -29.47 66.18
C MET A 1 48.11 -30.22 66.43
N GLY A 2 47.02 -30.17 65.68
CA GLY A 2 46.57 -29.43 64.49
C GLY A 2 45.03 -29.55 64.46
N TYR A 3 44.30 -28.51 64.02
CA TYR A 3 43.42 -28.48 62.84
C TYR A 3 42.42 -29.66 62.76
N ARG A 4 41.09 -29.51 62.58
CA ARG A 4 40.37 -28.50 61.79
C ARG A 4 38.85 -28.67 61.93
N ASP A 5 38.14 -27.54 61.93
CA ASP A 5 36.69 -27.40 61.91
C ASP A 5 36.04 -27.86 60.58
N LEU A 6 34.84 -28.45 60.68
CA LEU A 6 33.93 -28.73 59.56
C LEU A 6 33.04 -27.51 59.34
N VAL A 7 33.33 -26.73 58.30
CA VAL A 7 32.51 -25.59 57.85
C VAL A 7 31.43 -26.11 56.89
N ALA A 8 30.17 -25.98 57.27
CA ALA A 8 29.02 -26.16 56.39
C ALA A 8 28.92 -24.98 55.41
N SER A 9 29.02 -25.25 54.11
CA SER A 9 28.86 -24.25 53.06
C SER A 9 27.40 -24.20 52.60
N ALA A 10 26.70 -23.12 52.95
CA ALA A 10 25.37 -22.80 52.43
C ALA A 10 25.53 -21.95 51.16
N THR A 11 25.14 -22.50 50.01
CA THR A 11 25.12 -21.77 48.73
C THR A 11 23.87 -20.90 48.64
N ALA A 12 24.05 -19.58 48.74
CA ALA A 12 23.03 -18.59 48.43
C ALA A 12 23.05 -18.27 46.92
N SER A 13 21.97 -18.63 46.22
CA SER A 13 21.79 -18.25 44.80
C SER A 13 21.25 -16.82 44.70
N VAL A 14 22.07 -15.90 44.18
CA VAL A 14 21.67 -14.54 43.83
C VAL A 14 21.04 -14.57 42.43
N LEU A 15 19.72 -14.39 42.35
CA LEU A 15 19.00 -14.15 41.10
C LEU A 15 19.22 -12.69 40.67
N MET A 16 20.12 -12.49 39.71
CA MET A 16 20.41 -11.18 39.13
C MET A 16 19.40 -10.91 38.00
N GLY A 17 18.35 -10.15 38.30
CA GLY A 17 17.36 -9.69 37.32
C GLY A 17 17.91 -8.52 36.51
N PHE A 18 18.27 -8.77 35.25
CA PHE A 18 18.47 -7.71 34.26
C PHE A 18 17.13 -7.36 33.62
N LEU A 19 16.57 -6.21 33.98
CA LEU A 19 15.50 -5.58 33.21
C LEU A 19 16.14 -4.91 31.98
N TYR A 20 16.13 -5.62 30.85
CA TYR A 20 16.40 -5.03 29.55
C TYR A 20 15.16 -4.25 29.11
N VAL A 21 15.22 -2.92 29.21
CA VAL A 21 14.28 -2.06 28.48
C VAL A 21 14.89 -1.82 27.10
N SER A 22 14.51 -2.66 26.14
CA SER A 22 14.89 -2.46 24.74
C SER A 22 14.04 -1.34 24.12
N PRO A 23 14.64 -0.44 23.33
CA PRO A 23 13.87 0.54 22.57
C PRO A 23 13.01 -0.18 21.51
N THR A 24 11.76 0.28 21.39
CA THR A 24 10.73 -0.22 20.47
C THR A 24 10.71 0.61 19.18
N LEU A 25 11.17 0.06 18.05
CA LEU A 25 11.11 0.67 16.70
C LEU A 25 11.03 -0.44 15.60
N ALA A 26 10.63 -0.10 14.36
CA ALA A 26 9.89 -0.96 13.40
C ALA A 26 10.66 -1.70 12.27
N ALA A 27 10.35 -2.97 11.96
CA ALA A 27 9.53 -3.53 10.87
C ALA A 27 10.01 -3.36 9.37
N PRO A 28 9.35 -4.01 8.37
CA PRO A 28 9.86 -4.25 6.98
C PRO A 28 10.06 -2.96 6.14
N GLN A 29 10.31 -3.06 4.83
CA GLN A 29 10.66 -1.87 4.02
C GLN A 29 9.59 -0.75 4.08
N ILE A 30 10.05 0.52 4.07
CA ILE A 30 9.22 1.70 3.82
C ILE A 30 8.73 1.67 2.38
N LEU A 31 7.45 1.98 2.19
CA LEU A 31 6.79 1.95 0.89
C LEU A 31 6.62 3.37 0.34
N ALA A 32 6.93 3.55 -0.94
CA ALA A 32 6.43 4.66 -1.71
C ALA A 32 5.01 4.34 -2.20
N VAL A 33 4.14 5.34 -2.17
CA VAL A 33 2.76 5.22 -2.67
C VAL A 33 2.62 6.08 -3.92
N LEU A 34 2.03 5.51 -4.97
CA LEU A 34 1.77 6.26 -6.20
C LEU A 34 0.65 7.28 -5.97
N GLU A 35 0.86 8.51 -6.44
CA GLU A 35 -0.10 9.62 -6.33
C GLU A 35 -1.45 9.29 -7.01
N THR A 36 -2.56 9.82 -6.51
CA THR A 36 -3.88 9.55 -7.10
C THR A 36 -4.63 10.85 -7.39
N ASP A 37 -4.62 11.30 -8.66
CA ASP A 37 -5.19 12.60 -9.08
C ASP A 37 -6.67 12.77 -8.66
N VAL A 38 -7.52 11.83 -9.09
CA VAL A 38 -8.97 11.82 -8.80
C VAL A 38 -9.31 10.93 -7.60
N GLY A 39 -8.29 10.34 -6.98
CA GLY A 39 -8.40 9.38 -5.90
C GLY A 39 -8.87 7.96 -6.30
N VAL A 40 -8.80 7.04 -5.34
CA VAL A 40 -9.25 5.65 -5.47
C VAL A 40 -10.53 5.47 -4.67
N PRO A 41 -11.65 5.05 -5.30
CA PRO A 41 -12.90 4.86 -4.59
C PRO A 41 -12.81 3.66 -3.64
N PHE A 42 -13.44 3.79 -2.48
CA PHE A 42 -13.68 2.67 -1.59
C PHE A 42 -14.83 1.82 -2.12
N VAL A 43 -14.69 0.50 -1.99
CA VAL A 43 -15.74 -0.47 -2.30
C VAL A 43 -16.08 -1.23 -1.04
N CYS A 44 -17.35 -1.19 -0.64
CA CYS A 44 -17.85 -1.81 0.59
C CYS A 44 -18.39 -3.21 0.32
N ASN A 45 -17.91 -4.19 1.10
CA ASN A 45 -18.45 -5.54 1.18
C ASN A 45 -18.54 -5.95 2.64
N GLU A 46 -19.67 -6.55 3.05
CA GLU A 46 -19.80 -7.17 4.38
C GLU A 46 -19.36 -6.24 5.54
N GLY A 47 -19.72 -4.94 5.47
CA GLY A 47 -19.41 -3.96 6.51
C GLY A 47 -17.99 -3.39 6.47
N ILE A 48 -17.16 -3.75 5.49
CA ILE A 48 -15.79 -3.25 5.32
C ILE A 48 -15.63 -2.62 3.95
N CYS A 49 -15.18 -1.37 3.93
CA CYS A 49 -14.88 -0.64 2.71
C CYS A 49 -13.37 -0.62 2.46
N LYS A 50 -12.94 -0.99 1.25
CA LYS A 50 -11.53 -1.05 0.87
C LYS A 50 -11.24 -0.26 -0.40
N ALA A 51 -10.10 0.42 -0.42
CA ALA A 51 -9.49 1.00 -1.61
C ALA A 51 -8.06 0.46 -1.73
N GLN A 52 -7.62 0.12 -2.94
CA GLN A 52 -6.31 -0.50 -3.20
C GLN A 52 -5.35 0.57 -3.74
N LEU A 53 -4.29 0.84 -2.99
CA LEU A 53 -3.24 1.78 -3.34
C LEU A 53 -2.05 1.02 -3.92
N SER A 54 -1.54 1.52 -5.04
CA SER A 54 -0.33 0.99 -5.66
C SER A 54 0.92 1.47 -4.92
N THR A 55 1.78 0.55 -4.54
CA THR A 55 2.97 0.84 -3.74
C THR A 55 4.21 0.15 -4.29
N TYR A 56 5.40 0.70 -4.03
CA TYR A 56 6.65 0.03 -4.31
C TYR A 56 7.67 0.28 -3.18
N CYS A 57 8.75 -0.48 -3.19
CA CYS A 57 9.69 -0.57 -2.09
C CYS A 57 10.84 0.45 -2.20
N LEU A 58 11.06 1.24 -1.15
CA LEU A 58 12.16 2.22 -1.15
C LEU A 58 13.53 1.62 -0.79
N GLN A 59 13.57 0.50 -0.07
CA GLN A 59 14.77 0.01 0.62
C GLN A 59 15.13 -1.44 0.23
N ARG A 60 15.89 -1.62 -0.85
CA ARG A 60 16.32 -2.93 -1.39
C ARG A 60 16.81 -3.94 -0.34
N GLU A 61 17.56 -3.47 0.66
CA GLU A 61 18.20 -4.33 1.69
C GLU A 61 17.27 -4.75 2.84
N ARG A 62 16.05 -4.20 2.91
CA ARG A 62 15.07 -4.56 3.93
C ARG A 62 14.22 -5.76 3.43
N PRO A 63 13.58 -6.54 4.30
CA PRO A 63 12.65 -7.58 3.85
C PRO A 63 11.35 -6.97 3.32
N ALA A 64 10.77 -7.57 2.28
CA ALA A 64 9.44 -7.19 1.80
C ALA A 64 8.38 -7.30 2.91
N PRO A 65 7.26 -6.56 2.79
CA PRO A 65 6.21 -6.58 3.80
C PRO A 65 5.61 -7.99 3.96
N ALA A 66 5.38 -8.40 5.21
CA ALA A 66 4.64 -9.62 5.50
C ALA A 66 3.16 -9.45 5.20
N MET A 67 2.46 -10.55 4.95
CA MET A 67 1.02 -10.52 4.69
C MET A 67 0.26 -9.88 5.86
N GLY A 68 -0.57 -8.87 5.59
CA GLY A 68 -1.36 -8.16 6.59
C GLY A 68 -0.58 -7.17 7.47
N ALA A 69 0.68 -6.87 7.14
CA ALA A 69 1.45 -5.84 7.86
C ALA A 69 0.73 -4.48 7.82
N VAL A 70 0.69 -3.81 8.98
CA VAL A 70 0.08 -2.49 9.13
C VAL A 70 1.08 -1.41 8.76
N TYR A 71 0.58 -0.36 8.10
CA TYR A 71 1.34 0.79 7.67
C TYR A 71 0.71 2.09 8.18
N LEU A 72 1.58 3.07 8.41
CA LEU A 72 1.25 4.41 8.86
C LEU A 72 1.74 5.41 7.80
N PRO A 73 0.98 6.48 7.51
CA PRO A 73 1.50 7.59 6.71
C PRO A 73 2.80 8.13 7.29
N ALA A 74 3.82 8.33 6.47
CA ALA A 74 5.03 9.05 6.90
C ALA A 74 4.74 10.52 7.20
N VAL A 75 3.82 11.11 6.42
CA VAL A 75 3.25 12.45 6.61
C VAL A 75 1.72 12.28 6.53
N ALA A 76 1.00 12.74 7.55
CA ALA A 76 -0.43 12.48 7.66
C ALA A 76 -1.24 13.17 6.54
N GLU A 77 -0.78 14.35 6.13
CA GLU A 77 -1.40 15.21 5.13
C GLU A 77 -1.29 14.66 3.71
N ASP A 78 -0.39 13.70 3.46
CA ASP A 78 -0.23 13.05 2.15
C ASP A 78 -1.43 12.16 1.79
N PHE A 79 -2.31 11.86 2.74
CA PHE A 79 -3.45 10.98 2.56
C PHE A 79 -4.73 11.67 2.99
N THR A 80 -5.61 11.93 2.03
CA THR A 80 -6.89 12.60 2.25
C THR A 80 -8.04 11.64 1.98
N LEU A 81 -8.93 11.48 2.96
CA LEU A 81 -10.21 10.80 2.81
C LEU A 81 -11.26 11.82 2.39
N THR A 82 -11.74 11.73 1.15
CA THR A 82 -12.90 12.50 0.69
C THR A 82 -14.16 11.69 0.93
N VAL A 83 -15.04 12.17 1.80
CA VAL A 83 -16.32 11.55 2.13
C VAL A 83 -17.44 12.26 1.37
N ASN A 84 -18.29 11.49 0.69
CA ASN A 84 -19.44 12.00 -0.06
C ASN A 84 -20.73 11.49 0.59
N ALA A 85 -21.63 12.41 0.96
CA ALA A 85 -23.02 12.10 1.26
C ALA A 85 -23.90 12.44 0.06
N ASP A 86 -24.99 11.70 -0.11
CA ASP A 86 -25.92 11.96 -1.21
C ASP A 86 -26.53 13.35 -1.07
N GLY A 87 -26.25 14.24 -2.02
CA GLY A 87 -26.78 15.61 -2.05
C GLY A 87 -26.05 16.63 -1.18
N SER A 88 -24.95 16.26 -0.52
CA SER A 88 -24.07 17.22 0.18
C SER A 88 -22.80 17.50 -0.62
N ASN A 89 -22.13 18.60 -0.28
CA ASN A 89 -20.76 18.82 -0.74
C ASN A 89 -19.83 17.72 -0.17
N PRO A 90 -18.83 17.27 -0.94
CA PRO A 90 -17.77 16.41 -0.42
C PRO A 90 -17.04 17.05 0.77
N ILE A 91 -16.64 16.23 1.73
CA ILE A 91 -15.85 16.64 2.90
C ILE A 91 -14.49 15.95 2.83
N ASP A 92 -13.42 16.74 2.86
CA ASP A 92 -12.05 16.23 2.93
C ASP A 92 -11.60 16.12 4.40
N LEU A 93 -11.11 14.94 4.78
CA LEU A 93 -10.65 14.59 6.12
C LEU A 93 -9.23 14.01 6.05
N PRO A 94 -8.38 14.21 7.07
CA PRO A 94 -7.12 13.48 7.18
C PRO A 94 -7.37 11.98 7.26
N ALA A 95 -6.83 11.20 6.32
CA ALA A 95 -7.08 9.76 6.27
C ALA A 95 -6.51 9.01 7.47
N SER A 96 -5.40 9.49 8.03
CA SER A 96 -4.69 8.89 9.17
C SER A 96 -5.56 8.65 10.42
N SER A 97 -6.66 9.39 10.56
CA SER A 97 -7.58 9.29 11.71
C SER A 97 -8.78 8.37 11.46
N HIS A 98 -8.98 7.91 10.23
CA HIS A 98 -10.21 7.21 9.81
C HIS A 98 -9.95 5.94 9.00
N VAL A 99 -8.74 5.79 8.47
CA VAL A 99 -8.37 4.74 7.52
C VAL A 99 -7.18 3.97 8.08
N SER A 100 -7.30 2.64 8.10
CA SER A 100 -6.17 1.75 8.34
C SER A 100 -5.51 1.38 7.03
N PHE A 101 -4.18 1.35 6.98
CA PHE A 101 -3.44 0.90 5.81
C PHE A 101 -2.81 -0.45 6.10
N ILE A 102 -3.17 -1.45 5.31
CA ILE A 102 -2.79 -2.84 5.55
C ILE A 102 -2.25 -3.41 4.24
N GLU A 103 -1.11 -4.09 4.31
CA GLU A 103 -0.59 -4.88 3.20
C GLU A 103 -1.70 -5.78 2.62
N SER A 104 -1.79 -5.85 1.29
CA SER A 104 -2.82 -6.66 0.63
C SER A 104 -2.28 -7.62 -0.42
N ARG A 105 -1.21 -7.28 -1.16
CA ARG A 105 -0.63 -8.13 -2.23
C ARG A 105 0.88 -7.87 -2.37
N GLY A 106 1.64 -8.37 -1.42
CA GLY A 106 3.03 -8.00 -1.19
C GLY A 106 3.23 -6.49 -1.03
N PHE A 107 4.44 -6.03 -1.37
CA PHE A 107 4.74 -4.60 -1.44
C PHE A 107 4.00 -3.87 -2.55
N MET A 108 3.32 -4.57 -3.46
CA MET A 108 2.76 -3.99 -4.68
C MET A 108 1.43 -3.29 -4.43
N SER A 109 0.75 -3.63 -3.33
CA SER A 109 -0.55 -3.06 -2.99
C SER A 109 -0.79 -3.00 -1.49
N VAL A 110 -1.21 -1.83 -1.03
CA VAL A 110 -1.72 -1.59 0.31
C VAL A 110 -3.22 -1.29 0.22
N ALA A 111 -4.02 -1.97 1.04
CA ALA A 111 -5.43 -1.66 1.21
C ALA A 111 -5.59 -0.53 2.22
N ALA A 112 -6.17 0.58 1.79
CA ALA A 112 -6.83 1.55 2.66
C ALA A 112 -8.19 0.96 3.09
N VAL A 113 -8.43 0.87 4.39
CA VAL A 113 -9.58 0.20 4.99
C VAL A 113 -10.32 1.13 5.93
N ILE A 114 -11.63 1.24 5.76
CA ILE A 114 -12.55 1.90 6.69
C ILE A 114 -13.74 0.98 6.94
N LEU A 115 -14.22 0.90 8.18
CA LEU A 115 -15.45 0.17 8.47
C LEU A 115 -16.64 0.96 7.94
N GLU A 116 -17.60 0.28 7.31
CA GLU A 116 -18.77 0.93 6.72
C GLU A 116 -19.56 1.74 7.76
N LYS A 117 -19.68 1.22 8.98
CA LYS A 117 -20.29 1.93 10.11
C LYS A 117 -19.58 3.25 10.45
N ASP A 118 -18.26 3.32 10.27
CA ASP A 118 -17.48 4.51 10.60
C ASP A 118 -17.53 5.52 9.45
N LEU A 119 -17.58 5.05 8.19
CA LEU A 119 -17.92 5.90 7.05
C LEU A 119 -19.31 6.55 7.22
N LEU A 120 -20.31 5.79 7.66
CA LEU A 120 -21.66 6.29 7.92
C LEU A 120 -21.69 7.34 9.05
N LYS A 121 -20.88 7.18 10.11
CA LYS A 121 -20.75 8.19 11.18
C LYS A 121 -20.14 9.50 10.69
N LEU A 122 -19.30 9.45 9.67
CA LEU A 122 -18.78 10.63 8.98
C LEU A 122 -19.81 11.27 8.04
N GLY A 123 -21.02 10.70 7.96
CA GLY A 123 -22.10 11.14 7.08
C GLY A 123 -21.96 10.64 5.65
N GLY A 124 -20.99 9.77 5.34
CA GLY A 124 -20.73 9.30 3.99
C GLY A 124 -21.52 8.06 3.60
N THR A 125 -21.99 8.03 2.36
CA THR A 125 -22.43 6.80 1.67
C THR A 125 -21.33 6.23 0.79
N ASN A 126 -20.40 7.08 0.35
CA ASN A 126 -19.26 6.72 -0.49
C ASN A 126 -18.03 7.51 -0.05
N ALA A 127 -16.84 6.97 -0.32
CA ALA A 127 -15.59 7.66 -0.05
C ALA A 127 -14.54 7.40 -1.13
N VAL A 128 -13.57 8.30 -1.20
CA VAL A 128 -12.39 8.21 -2.07
C VAL A 128 -11.17 8.52 -1.22
N ILE A 129 -10.09 7.75 -1.40
CA ILE A 129 -8.76 8.08 -0.83
C ILE A 129 -7.91 8.77 -1.90
N LYS A 130 -7.39 9.95 -1.59
CA LYS A 130 -6.42 10.68 -2.40
C LYS A 130 -5.04 10.57 -1.78
N VAL A 131 -4.04 10.37 -2.61
CA VAL A 131 -2.63 10.24 -2.25
C VAL A 131 -1.85 11.35 -2.93
N ALA A 132 -1.15 12.16 -2.14
CA ALA A 132 -0.31 13.24 -2.62
C ALA A 132 0.94 12.72 -3.35
N ALA A 133 1.56 13.59 -4.15
CA ALA A 133 2.87 13.31 -4.72
C ALA A 133 3.92 13.15 -3.61
N ASN A 134 4.89 12.25 -3.81
CA ASN A 134 5.92 11.89 -2.83
C ASN A 134 5.42 11.18 -1.55
N ALA A 135 4.15 10.74 -1.51
CA ALA A 135 3.64 10.02 -0.35
C ALA A 135 4.44 8.75 -0.05
N SER A 136 4.67 8.51 1.24
CA SER A 136 5.34 7.30 1.76
C SER A 136 4.58 6.74 2.94
N MET A 137 4.73 5.44 3.17
CA MET A 137 4.19 4.73 4.33
C MET A 137 5.30 4.01 5.10
N LEU A 138 5.27 4.19 6.41
CA LEU A 138 6.12 3.52 7.37
C LEU A 138 5.43 2.25 7.86
N PRO A 139 6.13 1.12 8.02
CA PRO A 139 5.53 -0.01 8.70
C PRO A 139 5.26 0.34 10.17
N GLU A 140 4.21 -0.24 10.76
CA GLU A 140 3.92 -0.06 12.18
C GLU A 140 5.04 -0.66 13.05
N PRO A 141 5.54 0.07 14.07
CA PRO A 141 6.55 -0.45 14.99
C PRO A 141 6.12 -1.72 15.73
N VAL A 142 6.98 -2.74 15.68
CA VAL A 142 6.80 -3.98 16.42
C VAL A 142 7.67 -3.96 17.68
N ALA A 143 7.08 -4.36 18.80
CA ALA A 143 7.83 -4.46 20.05
C ALA A 143 8.93 -5.53 19.96
N ASN A 144 10.13 -5.21 20.47
CA ASN A 144 11.30 -6.09 20.45
C ASN A 144 11.77 -6.50 19.04
N ASP A 145 11.57 -5.65 18.04
CA ASP A 145 12.16 -5.87 16.72
C ASP A 145 13.69 -5.97 16.83
N PRO A 146 14.34 -7.03 16.30
CA PRO A 146 15.78 -7.18 16.34
C PRO A 146 16.53 -6.19 15.43
N ASN A 147 15.84 -5.57 14.46
CA ASN A 147 16.41 -4.62 13.51
C ASN A 147 15.43 -3.48 13.21
N PRO A 148 15.17 -2.58 14.17
CA PRO A 148 14.29 -1.44 13.98
C PRO A 148 14.76 -0.48 12.87
N LEU A 149 13.82 0.19 12.20
CA LEU A 149 14.06 1.38 11.40
C LEU A 149 14.48 2.53 12.33
N THR A 150 15.63 3.12 12.05
CA THR A 150 16.10 4.30 12.78
C THR A 150 15.47 5.58 12.22
N GLU A 151 15.43 6.65 13.01
CA GLU A 151 14.96 7.96 12.53
C GLU A 151 15.74 8.47 11.31
N GLN A 152 17.06 8.24 11.28
CA GLN A 152 17.92 8.61 10.16
C GLN A 152 17.59 7.82 8.90
N GLU A 153 17.33 6.52 9.05
CA GLU A 153 16.92 5.66 7.95
C GLU A 153 15.54 6.05 7.41
N ILE A 154 14.59 6.36 8.30
CA ILE A 154 13.27 6.87 7.93
C ILE A 154 13.43 8.18 7.15
N ALA A 155 14.17 9.16 7.68
CA ALA A 155 14.38 10.44 7.02
C ALA A 155 15.07 10.31 5.67
N PHE A 156 16.06 9.42 5.55
CA PHE A 156 16.72 9.14 4.28
C PHE A 156 15.77 8.49 3.26
N ALA A 157 14.95 7.54 3.69
CA ALA A 157 14.01 6.84 2.85
C ALA A 157 12.85 7.73 2.38
N THR A 158 12.18 8.42 3.30
CA THR A 158 11.05 9.29 2.98
C THR A 158 11.47 10.62 2.35
N GLY A 159 12.75 11.00 2.49
CA GLY A 159 13.37 12.14 1.82
C GLY A 159 14.00 11.75 0.47
N SER A 160 15.33 11.55 0.48
CA SER A 160 16.14 11.40 -0.74
C SER A 160 15.70 10.23 -1.62
N LEU A 161 15.43 9.06 -1.02
CA LEU A 161 15.01 7.89 -1.80
C LEU A 161 13.64 8.08 -2.43
N ARG A 162 12.69 8.69 -1.70
CA ARG A 162 11.36 8.98 -2.23
C ARG A 162 11.39 9.99 -3.37
N GLN A 163 12.21 11.05 -3.26
CA GLN A 163 12.39 12.04 -4.32
C GLN A 163 12.96 11.41 -5.60
N GLN A 164 13.96 10.53 -5.45
CA GLN A 164 14.49 9.76 -6.58
C GLN A 164 13.40 8.86 -7.19
N GLY A 165 12.62 8.19 -6.34
CA GLY A 165 11.45 7.42 -6.74
C GLY A 165 10.46 8.23 -7.58
N THR A 166 10.19 9.48 -7.22
CA THR A 166 9.32 10.36 -8.03
C THR A 166 9.84 10.62 -9.43
N ALA A 167 11.16 10.77 -9.57
CA ALA A 167 11.79 11.02 -10.86
C ALA A 167 11.83 9.77 -11.75
N ILE A 168 12.03 8.59 -11.16
CA ILE A 168 12.35 7.36 -11.88
C ILE A 168 11.15 6.41 -12.00
N ALA A 169 10.31 6.33 -10.97
CA ALA A 169 9.20 5.39 -10.87
C ALA A 169 7.84 6.05 -11.15
N ASP A 170 7.48 7.11 -10.41
CA ASP A 170 6.10 7.63 -10.38
C ASP A 170 5.61 8.22 -11.71
N ARG A 171 6.53 8.85 -12.45
CA ARG A 171 6.25 9.58 -13.69
C ARG A 171 6.49 8.75 -14.94
N THR A 172 6.21 7.45 -14.85
CA THR A 172 6.34 6.50 -15.95
C THR A 172 4.99 6.10 -16.52
N GLN A 173 4.99 5.57 -17.75
CA GLN A 173 3.78 5.00 -18.35
C GLN A 173 3.31 3.78 -17.53
N GLN A 174 4.25 2.99 -16.99
CA GLN A 174 3.96 1.87 -16.12
C GLN A 174 3.22 2.31 -14.85
N ALA A 175 3.71 3.34 -14.15
CA ALA A 175 3.07 3.85 -12.94
C ALA A 175 1.69 4.45 -13.25
N SER A 176 1.54 5.16 -14.38
CA SER A 176 0.24 5.63 -14.83
C SER A 176 -0.73 4.46 -15.13
N ALA A 177 -0.27 3.40 -15.78
CA ALA A 177 -1.08 2.22 -16.05
C ALA A 177 -1.49 1.49 -14.78
N ALA A 178 -0.57 1.30 -13.82
CA ALA A 178 -0.84 0.64 -12.55
C ALA A 178 -1.92 1.39 -11.75
N ARG A 179 -1.82 2.72 -11.65
CA ARG A 179 -2.85 3.55 -11.00
C ARG A 179 -4.24 3.38 -11.64
N LEU A 180 -4.31 3.36 -12.96
CA LEU A 180 -5.57 3.15 -13.68
C LEU A 180 -6.13 1.75 -13.45
N LEU A 181 -5.30 0.71 -13.49
CA LEU A 181 -5.74 -0.66 -13.21
C LEU A 181 -6.24 -0.79 -11.77
N ALA A 182 -5.56 -0.21 -10.78
CA ALA A 182 -6.00 -0.19 -9.40
C ALA A 182 -7.41 0.41 -9.24
N ARG A 183 -7.70 1.51 -9.95
CA ARG A 183 -9.02 2.16 -9.95
C ARG A 183 -10.08 1.35 -10.71
N VAL A 184 -9.75 0.79 -11.87
CA VAL A 184 -10.67 -0.06 -12.66
C VAL A 184 -11.05 -1.32 -11.88
N MET A 185 -10.12 -1.90 -11.12
CA MET A 185 -10.41 -3.05 -10.25
C MET A 185 -11.45 -2.72 -9.16
N GLN A 186 -11.58 -1.46 -8.74
CA GLN A 186 -12.64 -1.02 -7.82
C GLN A 186 -14.02 -0.91 -8.48
N SER A 187 -14.08 -0.92 -9.82
CA SER A 187 -15.34 -0.91 -10.56
C SER A 187 -15.88 -2.30 -10.89
N LEU A 188 -15.08 -3.34 -10.65
CA LEU A 188 -15.51 -4.72 -10.81
C LEU A 188 -16.47 -5.14 -9.69
N PRO A 189 -17.45 -6.04 -9.98
CA PRO A 189 -18.20 -6.72 -8.95
C PRO A 189 -17.27 -7.34 -7.90
N LEU A 190 -17.69 -7.27 -6.64
CA LEU A 190 -16.97 -7.89 -5.52
C LEU A 190 -17.12 -9.41 -5.53
N GLN A 191 -18.32 -9.87 -5.88
CA GLN A 191 -18.69 -11.27 -5.95
C GLN A 191 -19.46 -11.54 -7.25
N GLY A 192 -19.44 -12.79 -7.69
CA GLY A 192 -20.15 -13.25 -8.87
C GLY A 192 -19.40 -12.98 -10.19
N PRO A 193 -19.96 -13.49 -11.30
CA PRO A 193 -19.33 -13.37 -12.60
C PRO A 193 -19.39 -11.93 -13.12
N VAL A 194 -18.37 -11.56 -13.91
CA VAL A 194 -18.47 -10.41 -14.79
C VAL A 194 -19.23 -10.87 -16.04
N TYR A 195 -20.44 -10.35 -16.24
CA TYR A 195 -21.27 -10.74 -17.39
C TYR A 195 -20.66 -10.28 -18.72
N GLU A 196 -20.92 -11.04 -19.78
CA GLU A 196 -20.53 -10.68 -21.14
C GLU A 196 -21.09 -9.29 -21.51
N GLY A 197 -20.27 -8.46 -22.15
CA GLY A 197 -20.63 -7.09 -22.50
C GLY A 197 -20.52 -6.05 -21.36
N ALA A 198 -20.27 -6.46 -20.11
CA ALA A 198 -20.11 -5.50 -19.00
C ALA A 198 -18.78 -4.71 -19.06
N GLY A 199 -17.83 -5.14 -19.89
CA GLY A 199 -16.48 -4.59 -19.95
C GLY A 199 -16.43 -3.07 -20.20
N ASP A 200 -17.11 -2.58 -21.24
CA ASP A 200 -17.07 -1.14 -21.53
C ASP A 200 -17.64 -0.28 -20.40
N THR A 201 -18.67 -0.77 -19.72
CA THR A 201 -19.27 -0.07 -18.56
C THR A 201 -18.31 -0.05 -17.37
N ILE A 202 -17.68 -1.18 -17.06
CA ILE A 202 -16.70 -1.31 -15.96
C ILE A 202 -15.50 -0.39 -16.23
N TRP A 203 -14.98 -0.42 -17.46
CA TRP A 203 -13.88 0.45 -17.84
C TRP A 203 -14.25 1.91 -17.68
N LYS A 204 -15.37 2.37 -18.28
CA LYS A 204 -15.82 3.77 -18.21
C LYS A 204 -15.98 4.23 -16.75
N LYS A 205 -16.60 3.40 -15.90
CA LYS A 205 -16.74 3.69 -14.47
C LYS A 205 -15.38 3.84 -13.78
N GLY A 206 -14.41 2.99 -14.13
CA GLY A 206 -13.07 2.99 -13.55
C GLY A 206 -12.18 4.15 -14.01
N ILE A 207 -12.32 4.63 -15.25
CA ILE A 207 -11.49 5.74 -15.76
C ILE A 207 -12.14 7.12 -15.59
N GLY A 208 -13.48 7.20 -15.55
CA GLY A 208 -14.20 8.47 -15.70
C GLY A 208 -14.17 9.00 -17.14
N ASP A 209 -14.52 10.27 -17.30
CA ASP A 209 -14.75 10.87 -18.62
C ASP A 209 -13.52 11.59 -19.22
N GLU A 210 -12.46 11.79 -18.43
CA GLU A 210 -11.30 12.57 -18.84
C GLU A 210 -10.21 11.70 -19.48
N MET A 211 -9.83 12.02 -20.71
CA MET A 211 -8.64 11.45 -21.34
C MET A 211 -7.41 12.33 -21.07
N PRO A 212 -6.29 11.75 -20.60
CA PRO A 212 -5.10 12.54 -20.32
C PRO A 212 -4.51 13.22 -21.56
N SER A 213 -4.04 14.46 -21.41
CA SER A 213 -3.37 15.23 -22.45
C SER A 213 -1.84 15.13 -22.42
N ASP A 214 -1.25 14.64 -21.32
CA ASP A 214 0.19 14.37 -21.20
C ASP A 214 0.58 13.06 -21.92
N PRO A 215 1.64 13.04 -22.76
CA PRO A 215 2.16 11.82 -23.39
C PRO A 215 2.38 10.63 -22.44
N VAL A 216 2.92 10.85 -21.24
CA VAL A 216 3.19 9.77 -20.29
C VAL A 216 1.87 9.14 -19.82
N ARG A 217 0.93 9.98 -19.38
CA ARG A 217 -0.40 9.51 -18.95
C ARG A 217 -1.19 8.88 -20.09
N ARG A 218 -1.06 9.37 -21.34
CA ARG A 218 -1.65 8.70 -22.52
C ARG A 218 -1.05 7.32 -22.77
N GLY A 219 0.28 7.19 -22.69
CA GLY A 219 0.95 5.90 -22.82
C GLY A 219 0.50 4.91 -21.74
N GLY A 220 0.41 5.37 -20.49
CA GLY A 220 -0.14 4.59 -19.38
C GLY A 220 -1.59 4.18 -19.59
N PHE A 221 -2.43 5.07 -20.13
CA PHE A 221 -3.81 4.75 -20.49
C PHE A 221 -3.90 3.63 -21.53
N THR A 222 -3.13 3.72 -22.62
CA THR A 222 -3.07 2.67 -23.65
C THR A 222 -2.64 1.33 -23.04
N ARG A 223 -1.57 1.34 -22.24
CA ARG A 223 -1.06 0.13 -21.60
C ARG A 223 -2.07 -0.50 -20.62
N ALA A 224 -2.73 0.31 -19.79
CA ALA A 224 -3.81 -0.16 -18.92
C ALA A 224 -4.98 -0.72 -19.72
N ARG A 225 -5.33 -0.09 -20.85
CA ARG A 225 -6.42 -0.54 -21.71
C ARG A 225 -6.09 -1.88 -22.36
N ASP A 226 -4.86 -2.09 -22.80
CA ASP A 226 -4.44 -3.34 -23.42
C ASP A 226 -4.45 -4.48 -22.40
N ALA A 227 -3.90 -4.24 -21.20
CA ALA A 227 -3.99 -5.20 -20.09
C ALA A 227 -5.45 -5.52 -19.72
N TYR A 228 -6.32 -4.52 -19.73
CA TYR A 228 -7.75 -4.70 -19.48
C TYR A 228 -8.42 -5.58 -20.54
N LYS A 229 -8.22 -5.27 -21.82
CA LYS A 229 -8.77 -6.04 -22.94
C LYS A 229 -8.27 -7.49 -22.92
N ASP A 230 -6.98 -7.70 -22.64
CA ASP A 230 -6.38 -9.02 -22.51
C ASP A 230 -7.13 -9.85 -21.45
N CYS A 231 -7.34 -9.28 -20.26
CA CYS A 231 -8.09 -9.93 -19.19
C CYS A 231 -9.58 -10.14 -19.48
N PHE A 232 -10.20 -9.35 -20.35
CA PHE A 232 -11.61 -9.52 -20.73
C PHE A 232 -11.83 -10.41 -21.96
N SER A 233 -10.77 -10.77 -22.68
CA SER A 233 -10.85 -11.63 -23.88
C SER A 233 -11.06 -13.13 -23.58
N GLY A 234 -11.22 -13.51 -22.29
CA GLY A 234 -11.60 -14.85 -21.85
C GLY A 234 -10.43 -15.78 -21.57
N GLY A 235 -9.42 -15.83 -22.45
CA GLY A 235 -8.27 -16.75 -22.30
C GLY A 235 -7.46 -16.51 -21.01
N PRO A 236 -6.88 -15.30 -20.84
CA PRO A 236 -6.13 -14.95 -19.63
C PRO A 236 -6.99 -15.00 -18.36
N SER A 237 -8.22 -14.46 -18.37
CA SER A 237 -9.09 -14.49 -17.18
C SER A 237 -9.36 -15.90 -16.68
N ASN A 238 -9.59 -16.87 -17.57
CA ASN A 238 -9.85 -18.24 -17.16
C ASN A 238 -8.62 -18.87 -16.48
N ALA A 239 -7.42 -18.61 -17.00
CA ALA A 239 -6.17 -19.09 -16.41
C ALA A 239 -5.89 -18.50 -15.03
N PHE A 240 -6.34 -17.27 -14.77
CA PHE A 240 -6.14 -16.59 -13.48
C PHE A 240 -7.30 -16.75 -12.49
N GLY A 241 -8.36 -17.50 -12.83
CA GLY A 241 -9.53 -17.66 -11.94
C GLY A 241 -10.46 -16.44 -11.91
N GLY A 242 -10.44 -15.62 -12.96
CA GLY A 242 -11.35 -14.51 -13.18
C GLY A 242 -10.66 -13.23 -13.63
N VAL A 243 -11.48 -12.29 -14.13
CA VAL A 243 -11.04 -10.97 -14.61
C VAL A 243 -10.29 -10.18 -13.52
N ARG A 244 -10.82 -10.13 -12.29
CA ARG A 244 -10.20 -9.40 -11.17
C ARG A 244 -8.77 -9.88 -10.94
N ARG A 245 -8.58 -11.19 -10.84
CA ARG A 245 -7.28 -11.80 -10.55
C ARG A 245 -6.29 -11.60 -11.70
N CYS A 246 -6.76 -11.64 -12.95
CA CYS A 246 -5.95 -11.27 -14.10
C CYS A 246 -5.48 -9.81 -14.03
N LEU A 247 -6.37 -8.85 -13.72
CA LEU A 247 -5.99 -7.44 -13.58
C LEU A 247 -5.03 -7.21 -12.41
N GLU A 248 -5.23 -7.90 -11.27
CA GLU A 248 -4.29 -7.86 -10.14
C GLU A 248 -2.91 -8.32 -10.58
N TYR A 249 -2.81 -9.43 -11.31
CA TYR A 249 -1.54 -9.93 -11.83
C TYR A 249 -0.86 -8.94 -12.77
N LYS A 250 -1.61 -8.37 -13.74
CA LYS A 250 -1.08 -7.35 -14.66
C LYS A 250 -0.63 -6.09 -13.93
N HIS A 251 -1.37 -5.67 -12.91
CA HIS A 251 -1.00 -4.56 -12.05
C HIS A 251 0.31 -4.84 -11.29
N ASP A 252 0.37 -5.99 -10.63
CA ASP A 252 1.50 -6.39 -9.80
C ASP A 252 2.78 -6.57 -10.64
N ASP A 253 2.66 -7.05 -11.88
CA ASP A 253 3.76 -7.08 -12.86
C ASP A 253 4.32 -5.68 -13.16
N LEU A 254 3.45 -4.70 -13.42
CA LEU A 254 3.89 -3.31 -13.67
C LEU A 254 4.64 -2.74 -12.47
N ILE A 255 4.14 -2.97 -11.26
CA ILE A 255 4.76 -2.48 -10.03
C ILE A 255 6.10 -3.16 -9.78
N ARG A 256 6.19 -4.46 -10.03
CA ARG A 256 7.45 -5.22 -9.93
C ARG A 256 8.51 -4.65 -10.88
N ASP A 257 8.15 -4.41 -12.14
CA ASP A 257 9.06 -3.80 -13.12
C ASP A 257 9.51 -2.40 -12.67
N ILE A 258 8.58 -1.56 -12.22
CA ILE A 258 8.89 -0.23 -11.65
C ILE A 258 9.90 -0.33 -10.50
N ASN A 259 9.69 -1.30 -9.61
CA ASN A 259 10.53 -1.46 -8.43
C ASN A 259 11.95 -1.96 -8.80
N ILE A 260 12.06 -2.83 -9.81
CA ILE A 260 13.34 -3.26 -10.38
C ILE A 260 14.06 -2.07 -11.00
N ASP A 261 13.40 -1.31 -11.89
CA ASP A 261 13.97 -0.14 -12.56
C ASP A 261 14.46 0.90 -11.52
N TYR A 262 13.65 1.14 -10.48
CA TYR A 262 14.02 2.02 -9.38
C TYR A 262 15.28 1.52 -8.65
N TRP A 263 15.37 0.24 -8.30
CA TRP A 263 16.54 -0.30 -7.60
C TRP A 263 17.79 -0.35 -8.47
N ASP A 264 17.66 -0.66 -9.76
CA ASP A 264 18.80 -0.75 -10.68
C ASP A 264 19.39 0.62 -10.97
N SER A 265 18.55 1.66 -11.03
CA SER A 265 19.02 3.06 -11.15
C SER A 265 19.97 3.50 -10.03
N ARG A 266 19.92 2.83 -8.87
CA ARG A 266 20.74 3.10 -7.69
C ARG A 266 22.06 2.36 -7.65
N VAL A 267 22.24 1.33 -8.49
CA VAL A 267 23.51 0.59 -8.62
C VAL A 267 24.44 1.30 -9.62
N SER A 268 23.87 2.06 -10.55
CA SER A 268 24.58 2.82 -11.59
C SER A 268 24.91 4.27 -11.23
N SER A 269 24.57 4.74 -10.03
CA SER A 269 24.73 6.13 -9.56
C SER A 269 25.85 6.29 -8.54
#